data_AF-A0A7V5KAS7-F1
#
_entry.id   AF-A0A7V5KAS7-F1
#
_cell.length_a   1.000
_cell.length_b   1.000
_cell.length_c   1.000
_cell.angle_alpha   90.00
_cell.angle_beta   90.00
_cell.angle_gamma   90.00
#
_symmetry.space_group_name_H-M   'P 1'
#
loop_
_entity.id
_entity.type
_entity.pdbx_description
1 polymer ?
#
loop_
_entity_poly.entity_id
_entity_poly.type
_entity_poly.pdbx_seq_one_letter_code
_entity_poly.pdbx_strand_id
1 'polypeptide(L)'
;MDFWEKINAIDRRWIYLLMFLSILIPTIFVVKFPIELTPEAEQLYNAIEELPDSSVVMLTFDYYASAMAETEPMSIAALRHMWRKDMKVVTLSNIPLGGPTIAERITREIAKEFDKEYGVDFVNLGYKANYVAVMHGLASSIESIFPTDYSGTPLAKLPLMQQVKTYDDMKFIYCVADNATVDYWVSIVNAQYGIPVGSGVTAVMAPK
;
A
#
# COMPACT_ATOMS: atom_id res chain seq x y z
N MET A 1 7.49 -5.07 55.95
CA MET A 1 8.04 -5.22 54.59
C MET A 1 7.11 -4.52 53.65
N ASP A 2 7.55 -3.37 53.19
CA ASP A 2 6.83 -2.57 52.20
C ASP A 2 6.74 -3.34 50.87
N PHE A 3 5.73 -3.07 50.06
CA PHE A 3 5.48 -3.80 48.81
C PHE A 3 6.73 -3.85 47.90
N TRP A 4 7.47 -2.74 47.87
CA TRP A 4 8.69 -2.57 47.07
C TRP A 4 9.87 -3.42 47.56
N GLU A 5 9.98 -3.67 48.86
CA GLU A 5 11.04 -4.52 49.42
C GLU A 5 10.83 -5.99 49.03
N LYS A 6 9.57 -6.43 48.97
CA LYS A 6 9.24 -7.79 48.54
C LYS A 6 9.56 -8.04 47.07
N ILE A 7 9.34 -7.05 46.19
CA ILE A 7 9.69 -7.14 44.77
C ILE A 7 11.20 -7.16 44.58
N ASN A 8 11.94 -6.32 45.30
CA ASN A 8 13.41 -6.30 45.22
C ASN A 8 14.07 -7.58 45.77
N ALA A 9 13.39 -8.30 46.66
CA ALA A 9 13.86 -9.58 47.19
C ALA A 9 13.58 -10.79 46.28
N ILE A 10 12.86 -10.61 45.16
CA ILE A 10 12.60 -11.71 44.20
C ILE A 10 13.91 -12.10 43.51
N ASP A 11 14.25 -13.38 43.56
CA ASP A 11 15.40 -13.91 42.83
C ASP A 11 15.18 -13.72 41.32
N ARG A 12 16.12 -13.02 40.67
CA ARG A 12 16.17 -12.77 39.24
C ARG A 12 15.95 -14.00 38.36
N ARG A 13 16.26 -15.21 38.84
CA ARG A 13 16.01 -16.48 38.12
C ARG A 13 14.53 -16.68 37.82
N TRP A 14 13.64 -16.33 38.75
CA TRP A 14 12.19 -16.41 38.52
C TRP A 14 11.74 -15.38 37.49
N ILE A 15 12.34 -14.19 37.48
CA ILE A 15 12.08 -13.17 36.46
C ILE A 15 12.49 -13.69 35.08
N TYR A 16 13.70 -14.25 34.94
CA TYR A 16 14.16 -14.83 33.68
C TYR A 16 13.33 -16.04 33.24
N LEU A 17 12.88 -16.88 34.19
CA LEU A 17 12.00 -18.01 33.87
C LEU A 17 10.64 -17.51 33.37
N LEU A 18 10.05 -16.51 34.02
CA LEU A 18 8.79 -15.92 33.57
C LEU A 18 8.95 -15.26 32.20
N MET A 19 10.03 -14.52 31.96
CA MET A 19 10.33 -13.95 30.64
C MET A 19 10.47 -15.04 29.57
N PHE A 20 11.22 -16.12 29.88
CA PHE A 20 11.39 -17.24 28.98
C PHE A 20 10.06 -17.93 28.68
N LEU A 21 9.23 -18.19 29.69
CA LEU A 21 7.91 -18.78 29.51
C LEU A 21 6.96 -17.86 28.71
N SER A 22 7.00 -16.55 28.95
CA SER A 22 6.21 -15.57 28.19
C SER A 22 6.55 -15.55 26.69
N ILE A 23 7.76 -15.94 26.30
CA ILE A 23 8.16 -16.08 24.89
C ILE A 23 7.89 -17.51 24.39
N LEU A 24 8.20 -18.52 25.20
CA LEU A 24 8.08 -19.93 24.83
C LEU A 24 6.62 -20.33 24.61
N ILE A 25 5.71 -19.90 25.49
CA ILE A 25 4.29 -20.30 25.45
C ILE A 25 3.63 -19.84 24.14
N PRO A 26 3.66 -18.55 23.72
CA PRO A 26 3.07 -18.14 22.44
C PRO A 26 3.75 -18.79 21.22
N THR A 27 5.03 -19.16 21.35
CA THR A 27 5.77 -19.83 20.27
C THR A 27 5.33 -21.28 20.07
N ILE A 28 5.06 -22.02 21.16
CA ILE A 28 4.58 -23.41 21.10
C ILE A 28 3.06 -23.45 20.81
N PHE A 29 2.31 -22.57 21.46
CA PHE A 29 0.86 -22.50 21.33
C PHE A 29 0.48 -21.36 20.39
N VAL A 30 0.40 -21.65 19.09
CA VAL A 30 -0.11 -20.72 18.09
C VAL A 30 -1.62 -20.52 18.33
N VAL A 31 -1.96 -19.53 19.13
CA VAL A 31 -3.36 -19.14 19.37
C VAL A 31 -3.88 -18.48 18.09
N LYS A 32 -4.79 -19.16 17.40
CA LYS A 32 -5.52 -18.59 16.26
C LYS A 32 -6.69 -17.79 16.82
N PHE A 33 -6.56 -16.47 16.85
CA PHE A 33 -7.70 -15.61 17.09
C PHE A 33 -8.54 -15.50 15.81
N PRO A 34 -9.88 -15.56 15.89
CA PRO A 34 -10.71 -15.26 14.73
C PRO A 34 -10.45 -13.80 14.32
N ILE A 35 -10.07 -13.61 13.06
CA ILE A 35 -9.96 -12.27 12.49
C ILE A 35 -11.36 -11.92 12.01
N GLU A 36 -12.04 -11.05 12.74
CA GLU A 36 -13.33 -10.52 12.32
C GLU A 36 -13.13 -9.51 11.18
N LEU A 37 -14.00 -9.58 10.18
CA LEU A 37 -14.06 -8.58 9.12
C LEU A 37 -14.53 -7.26 9.72
N THR A 38 -13.74 -6.20 9.54
CA THR A 38 -14.17 -4.86 9.95
C THR A 38 -15.03 -4.23 8.84
N PRO A 39 -15.99 -3.34 9.19
CA PRO A 39 -16.80 -2.65 8.19
C PRO A 39 -15.98 -1.88 7.15
N GLU A 40 -14.83 -1.34 7.54
CA GLU A 40 -13.94 -0.58 6.66
C GLU A 40 -13.25 -1.49 5.64
N ALA A 41 -12.80 -2.67 6.08
CA ALA A 41 -12.21 -3.67 5.18
C ALA A 41 -13.25 -4.19 4.16
N GLU A 42 -14.49 -4.41 4.61
CA GLU A 42 -15.61 -4.82 3.73
C GLU A 42 -15.96 -3.72 2.72
N GLN A 43 -16.04 -2.45 3.15
CA GLN A 43 -16.28 -1.31 2.27
C GLN A 43 -15.20 -1.17 1.20
N LEU A 44 -13.92 -1.29 1.58
CA LEU A 44 -12.80 -1.22 0.65
C LEU A 44 -12.82 -2.38 -0.36
N TYR A 45 -13.12 -3.59 0.11
CA TYR A 45 -13.27 -4.76 -0.76
C TYR A 45 -14.39 -4.55 -1.78
N ASN A 46 -15.57 -4.13 -1.32
CA ASN A 46 -16.73 -3.90 -2.17
C ASN A 46 -16.50 -2.75 -3.17
N ALA A 47 -15.83 -1.68 -2.75
CA ALA A 47 -15.49 -0.57 -3.63
C ALA A 47 -14.66 -1.00 -4.84
N ILE A 48 -13.78 -2.00 -4.70
CA ILE A 48 -13.02 -2.58 -5.82
C ILE A 48 -13.88 -3.56 -6.62
N GLU A 49 -14.69 -4.39 -5.96
CA GLU A 49 -15.59 -5.35 -6.63
C GLU A 49 -16.64 -4.68 -7.52
N GLU A 50 -17.17 -3.53 -7.11
CA GLU A 50 -18.16 -2.76 -7.85
C GLU A 50 -17.60 -2.09 -9.11
N LEU A 51 -16.28 -1.99 -9.25
CA LEU A 51 -15.66 -1.47 -10.46
C LEU A 51 -15.85 -2.43 -11.63
N PRO A 52 -16.05 -1.91 -12.86
CA PRO A 52 -16.03 -2.73 -14.06
C PRO A 52 -14.71 -3.49 -14.18
N ASP A 53 -14.77 -4.70 -14.70
CA ASP A 53 -13.57 -5.48 -15.01
C ASP A 53 -12.69 -4.74 -16.04
N SER A 54 -11.38 -4.99 -15.98
CA SER A 54 -10.37 -4.32 -16.79
C SER A 54 -10.27 -2.80 -16.62
N SER A 55 -10.88 -2.23 -15.57
CA SER A 55 -10.71 -0.81 -15.21
C SER A 55 -9.25 -0.45 -14.95
N VAL A 56 -8.90 0.81 -15.20
CA VAL A 56 -7.59 1.37 -14.81
C VAL A 56 -7.67 1.87 -13.38
N VAL A 57 -6.71 1.44 -12.56
CA VAL A 57 -6.59 1.82 -11.15
C VAL A 57 -5.17 2.23 -10.82
N MET A 58 -5.01 3.00 -9.75
CA MET A 58 -3.72 3.37 -9.21
C MET A 58 -3.45 2.66 -7.88
N LEU A 59 -2.24 2.16 -7.71
CA LEU A 59 -1.77 1.61 -6.43
C LEU A 59 -0.52 2.35 -5.97
N THR A 60 -0.58 2.98 -4.80
CA THR A 60 0.55 3.74 -4.25
C THR A 60 1.29 2.95 -3.18
N PHE A 61 2.62 3.06 -3.22
CA PHE A 61 3.54 2.43 -2.27
C PHE A 61 4.14 3.51 -1.38
N ASP A 62 3.29 4.15 -0.59
CA ASP A 62 3.63 5.32 0.22
C ASP A 62 4.19 4.93 1.60
N TYR A 63 5.09 3.96 1.63
CA TYR A 63 5.71 3.44 2.85
C TYR A 63 7.20 3.15 2.72
N TYR A 64 7.91 3.21 3.86
CA TYR A 64 9.32 2.86 3.95
C TYR A 64 9.52 1.36 4.24
N ALA A 65 10.74 0.87 3.99
CA ALA A 65 11.12 -0.51 4.27
C ALA A 65 10.92 -0.91 5.75
N SER A 66 10.96 0.05 6.67
CA SER A 66 10.71 -0.18 8.10
C SER A 66 9.28 -0.65 8.41
N ALA A 67 8.31 -0.32 7.56
CA ALA A 67 6.90 -0.68 7.74
C ALA A 67 6.45 -1.87 6.85
N MET A 68 7.35 -2.42 6.02
CA MET A 68 7.04 -3.48 5.06
C MET A 68 6.38 -4.71 5.70
N ALA A 69 6.71 -5.04 6.95
CA ALA A 69 6.11 -6.18 7.64
C ALA A 69 4.57 -6.06 7.74
N GLU A 70 4.04 -4.84 7.80
CA GLU A 70 2.60 -4.56 7.83
C GLU A 70 2.07 -4.23 6.41
N THR A 71 2.78 -3.41 5.65
CA THR A 71 2.26 -2.82 4.40
C THR A 71 2.45 -3.68 3.15
N GLU A 72 3.52 -4.48 3.06
CA GLU A 72 3.74 -5.35 1.90
C GLU A 72 2.63 -6.40 1.72
N PRO A 73 2.16 -7.09 2.78
CA PRO A 73 0.99 -7.96 2.68
C PRO A 73 -0.27 -7.25 2.14
N MET A 74 -0.47 -5.97 2.48
CA MET A 74 -1.60 -5.17 1.99
C MET A 74 -1.47 -4.88 0.49
N SER A 75 -0.28 -4.45 0.04
CA SER A 75 0.00 -4.21 -1.38
C SER A 75 -0.17 -5.48 -2.22
N ILE A 76 0.30 -6.63 -1.72
CA ILE A 76 0.12 -7.93 -2.37
C ILE A 76 -1.37 -8.31 -2.47
N ALA A 77 -2.12 -8.13 -1.38
CA ALA A 77 -3.56 -8.41 -1.37
C ALA A 77 -4.31 -7.52 -2.37
N ALA A 78 -3.99 -6.23 -2.41
CA ALA A 78 -4.58 -5.27 -3.36
C ALA A 78 -4.29 -5.67 -4.82
N LEU A 79 -3.03 -5.98 -5.16
CA LEU A 79 -2.65 -6.42 -6.51
C LEU A 79 -3.38 -7.70 -6.94
N ARG A 80 -3.43 -8.71 -6.05
CA ARG A 80 -4.18 -9.95 -6.31
C ARG A 80 -5.65 -9.68 -6.55
N HIS A 81 -6.26 -8.79 -5.77
CA HIS A 81 -7.66 -8.41 -5.95
C HIS A 81 -7.89 -7.72 -7.30
N MET A 82 -7.09 -6.71 -7.62
CA MET A 82 -7.17 -5.95 -8.87
C MET A 82 -7.01 -6.87 -10.10
N TRP A 83 -6.04 -7.78 -10.09
CA TRP A 83 -5.79 -8.66 -11.24
C TRP A 83 -6.73 -9.85 -11.36
N ARG A 84 -7.41 -10.28 -10.29
CA ARG A 84 -8.58 -11.18 -10.44
C ARG A 84 -9.68 -10.57 -11.31
N LYS A 85 -9.81 -9.24 -11.30
CA LYS A 85 -10.74 -8.46 -12.14
C LYS A 85 -10.09 -7.91 -13.41
N ASP A 86 -8.94 -8.45 -13.79
CA ASP A 86 -8.19 -8.07 -15.00
C ASP A 86 -7.82 -6.58 -15.11
N MET A 87 -7.79 -5.84 -13.99
CA MET A 87 -7.55 -4.41 -13.98
C MET A 87 -6.16 -4.02 -14.50
N LYS A 88 -6.06 -2.82 -15.07
CA LYS A 88 -4.79 -2.20 -15.46
C LYS A 88 -4.26 -1.37 -14.29
N VAL A 89 -3.03 -1.59 -13.85
CA VAL A 89 -2.50 -1.02 -12.60
C VAL A 89 -1.36 -0.03 -12.88
N VAL A 90 -1.56 1.23 -12.52
CA VAL A 90 -0.49 2.24 -12.52
C VAL A 90 0.04 2.41 -11.10
N THR A 91 1.33 2.17 -10.88
CA THR A 91 1.94 2.31 -9.55
C THR A 91 2.77 3.57 -9.43
N LEU A 92 2.82 4.16 -8.24
CA LEU A 92 3.75 5.23 -7.91
C LEU A 92 4.11 5.19 -6.42
N SER A 93 5.17 5.91 -6.06
CA SER A 93 5.57 6.09 -4.67
C SER A 93 5.82 7.57 -4.40
N ASN A 94 5.27 8.07 -3.30
CA ASN A 94 5.58 9.38 -2.74
C ASN A 94 6.78 9.34 -1.77
N ILE A 95 7.35 8.15 -1.56
CA ILE A 95 8.54 7.95 -0.73
C ILE A 95 9.81 8.00 -1.59
N PRO A 96 10.77 8.89 -1.29
CA PRO A 96 12.00 9.03 -2.08
C PRO A 96 12.93 7.82 -1.95
N LEU A 97 12.98 7.21 -0.76
CA LEU A 97 13.96 6.18 -0.43
C LEU A 97 13.29 4.81 -0.41
N GLY A 98 13.64 3.97 -1.38
CA GLY A 98 13.21 2.57 -1.44
C GLY A 98 11.81 2.34 -2.00
N GLY A 99 10.86 3.25 -1.80
CA GLY A 99 9.46 3.10 -2.24
C GLY A 99 9.28 2.66 -3.70
N PRO A 100 9.87 3.35 -4.71
CA PRO A 100 9.79 2.93 -6.12
C PRO A 100 10.33 1.53 -6.39
N THR A 101 11.41 1.15 -5.72
CA THR A 101 12.04 -0.17 -5.85
C THR A 101 11.18 -1.26 -5.20
N ILE A 102 10.55 -0.95 -4.07
CA ILE A 102 9.58 -1.84 -3.41
C ILE A 102 8.37 -2.05 -4.31
N ALA A 103 7.81 -0.97 -4.87
CA ALA A 103 6.70 -1.02 -5.81
C ALA A 103 7.03 -1.89 -7.03
N GLU A 104 8.23 -1.69 -7.61
CA GLU A 104 8.69 -2.47 -8.76
C GLU A 104 8.80 -3.96 -8.44
N ARG A 105 9.45 -4.31 -7.32
CA ARG A 105 9.67 -5.70 -6.91
C ARG A 105 8.34 -6.42 -6.69
N ILE A 106 7.48 -5.86 -5.83
CA ILE A 106 6.22 -6.48 -5.44
C ILE A 106 5.30 -6.60 -6.65
N THR A 107 5.14 -5.53 -7.43
CA THR A 107 4.23 -5.54 -8.58
C THR A 107 4.68 -6.55 -9.62
N ARG A 108 5.97 -6.60 -9.98
CA ARG A 108 6.47 -7.61 -10.93
C ARG A 108 6.39 -9.04 -10.42
N GLU A 109 6.54 -9.25 -9.13
CA GLU A 109 6.44 -10.57 -8.52
C GLU A 109 5.01 -11.11 -8.64
N ILE A 110 4.02 -10.32 -8.21
CA ILE A 110 2.62 -10.72 -8.28
C ILE A 110 2.11 -10.74 -9.73
N ALA A 111 2.64 -9.90 -10.63
CA ALA A 111 2.25 -9.86 -12.05
C ALA A 111 2.45 -11.23 -12.74
N LYS A 112 3.48 -11.97 -12.33
CA LYS A 112 3.76 -13.33 -12.84
C LYS A 112 2.69 -14.34 -12.43
N GLU A 113 2.01 -14.13 -11.31
CA GLU A 113 0.93 -15.02 -10.85
C GLU A 113 -0.32 -14.89 -11.74
N PHE A 114 -0.46 -13.78 -12.49
CA PHE A 114 -1.65 -13.43 -13.29
C PHE A 114 -1.31 -13.19 -14.78
N ASP A 115 -0.13 -13.63 -15.23
CA ASP A 115 0.35 -13.48 -16.62
C ASP A 115 0.27 -12.04 -17.15
N LYS A 116 0.56 -11.05 -16.29
CA LYS A 116 0.48 -9.62 -16.63
C LYS A 116 1.73 -9.12 -17.34
N GLU A 117 1.52 -8.37 -18.42
CA GLU A 117 2.58 -7.79 -19.25
C GLU A 117 2.89 -6.34 -18.86
N TYR A 118 4.17 -6.04 -18.64
CA TYR A 118 4.61 -4.69 -18.31
C TYR A 118 4.41 -3.72 -19.49
N GLY A 119 3.91 -2.52 -19.23
CA GLY A 119 3.60 -1.52 -20.25
C GLY A 119 2.22 -1.67 -20.87
N VAL A 120 1.59 -2.85 -20.77
CA VAL A 120 0.22 -3.12 -21.25
C VAL A 120 -0.74 -3.23 -20.07
N ASP A 121 -0.40 -4.06 -19.08
CA ASP A 121 -1.24 -4.33 -17.91
C ASP A 121 -0.87 -3.51 -16.68
N PHE A 122 0.41 -3.17 -16.55
CA PHE A 122 0.88 -2.36 -15.43
C PHE A 122 2.11 -1.54 -15.78
N VAL A 123 2.25 -0.39 -15.11
CA VAL A 123 3.38 0.53 -15.26
C VAL A 123 3.73 1.11 -13.91
N ASN A 124 5.03 1.20 -13.61
CA ASN A 124 5.53 1.88 -12.43
C ASN A 124 6.08 3.26 -12.79
N LEU A 125 5.42 4.32 -12.33
CA LEU A 125 5.85 5.71 -12.56
C LEU A 125 7.09 6.08 -11.74
N GLY A 126 7.36 5.35 -10.65
CA GLY A 126 8.45 5.64 -9.74
C GLY A 126 8.13 6.75 -8.74
N TYR A 127 9.06 7.68 -8.54
CA TYR A 127 8.96 8.77 -7.56
C TYR A 127 9.22 10.13 -8.20
N LYS A 128 8.48 11.12 -7.73
CA LYS A 128 8.73 12.53 -8.02
C LYS A 128 8.66 13.32 -6.71
N ALA A 129 9.57 14.28 -6.55
CA ALA A 129 9.57 15.13 -5.37
C ALA A 129 8.34 16.03 -5.32
N ASN A 130 7.92 16.37 -4.09
CA ASN A 130 6.76 17.19 -3.78
C ASN A 130 5.43 16.50 -4.17
N TYR A 131 5.00 15.53 -3.36
CA TYR A 131 3.79 14.76 -3.60
C TYR A 131 2.51 15.62 -3.70
N VAL A 132 2.44 16.79 -3.05
CA VAL A 132 1.30 17.72 -3.20
C VAL A 132 1.24 18.25 -4.63
N ALA A 133 2.36 18.71 -5.17
CA ALA A 133 2.43 19.17 -6.56
C ALA A 133 2.18 18.02 -7.55
N VAL A 134 2.66 16.82 -7.24
CA VAL A 134 2.38 15.61 -8.04
C VAL A 134 0.88 15.33 -8.05
N MET A 135 0.22 15.28 -6.91
CA MET A 135 -1.22 14.99 -6.80
C MET A 135 -2.07 15.97 -7.61
N HIS A 136 -1.72 17.26 -7.64
CA HIS A 136 -2.39 18.23 -8.53
C HIS A 136 -2.00 18.06 -10.00
N GLY A 137 -0.73 17.79 -10.28
CA GLY A 137 -0.21 17.64 -11.64
C GLY A 137 -0.81 16.47 -12.40
N LEU A 138 -1.04 15.34 -11.73
CA LEU A 138 -1.64 14.14 -12.31
C LEU A 138 -3.08 14.36 -12.81
N ALA A 139 -3.79 15.36 -12.27
CA ALA A 139 -5.10 15.76 -12.81
C ALA A 139 -5.00 16.42 -14.18
N SER A 140 -3.87 17.07 -14.49
CA SER A 140 -3.66 17.76 -15.77
C SER A 140 -2.97 16.87 -16.81
N SER A 141 -1.90 16.18 -16.41
CA SER A 141 -1.13 15.32 -17.31
C SER A 141 -0.14 14.47 -16.53
N ILE A 142 -0.33 13.15 -16.55
CA ILE A 142 0.59 12.19 -15.93
C ILE A 142 1.97 12.25 -16.59
N GLU A 143 2.01 12.30 -17.92
CA GLU A 143 3.25 12.32 -18.71
C GLU A 143 4.09 13.59 -18.48
N SER A 144 3.45 14.73 -18.20
CA SER A 144 4.17 15.96 -17.88
C SER A 144 4.86 15.89 -16.52
N ILE A 145 4.29 15.16 -15.55
CA ILE A 145 4.89 14.94 -14.23
C ILE A 145 5.96 13.84 -14.29
N PHE A 146 5.63 12.76 -15.00
CA PHE A 146 6.45 11.57 -15.21
C PHE A 146 6.71 11.35 -16.71
N PRO A 147 7.77 11.94 -17.30
CA PRO A 147 8.07 11.74 -18.72
C PRO A 147 8.48 10.30 -19.06
N THR A 148 9.02 9.59 -18.07
CA THR A 148 9.45 8.19 -18.16
C THR A 148 8.90 7.39 -16.99
N ASP A 149 8.81 6.08 -17.17
CA ASP A 149 8.57 5.13 -16.09
C ASP A 149 9.81 5.00 -15.17
N TYR A 150 9.70 4.16 -14.15
CA TYR A 150 10.77 3.82 -13.21
C TYR A 150 12.04 3.29 -13.88
N SER A 151 11.90 2.59 -15.01
CA SER A 151 13.02 2.01 -15.77
C SER A 151 13.63 2.96 -16.80
N GLY A 152 13.11 4.19 -16.92
CA GLY A 152 13.56 5.19 -17.89
C GLY A 152 12.92 5.05 -19.28
N THR A 153 11.91 4.21 -19.45
CA THR A 153 11.13 4.09 -20.69
C THR A 153 10.19 5.29 -20.81
N PRO A 154 10.22 6.06 -21.91
CA PRO A 154 9.26 7.14 -22.12
C PRO A 154 7.82 6.65 -22.04
N LEU A 155 6.95 7.33 -21.27
CA LEU A 155 5.57 6.88 -21.09
C LEU A 155 4.80 6.83 -22.42
N ALA A 156 5.11 7.74 -23.36
CA ALA A 156 4.55 7.71 -24.72
C ALA A 156 4.78 6.39 -25.48
N LYS A 157 5.75 5.56 -25.08
CA LYS A 157 6.02 4.26 -25.70
C LYS A 157 5.27 3.10 -25.04
N LEU A 158 4.63 3.31 -23.89
CA LEU A 158 3.94 2.28 -23.13
C LEU A 158 2.45 2.26 -23.53
N PRO A 159 1.92 1.13 -24.06
CA PRO A 159 0.52 1.03 -24.50
C PRO A 159 -0.52 1.49 -23.47
N LEU A 160 -0.31 1.18 -22.18
CA LEU A 160 -1.20 1.62 -21.11
C LEU A 160 -1.21 3.15 -20.96
N MET A 161 -0.03 3.79 -20.96
CA MET A 161 0.09 5.23 -20.73
C MET A 161 -0.23 6.08 -21.98
N GLN A 162 -0.45 5.44 -23.13
CA GLN A 162 -1.08 6.09 -24.28
C GLN A 162 -2.58 6.32 -24.05
N GLN A 163 -3.21 5.48 -23.23
CA GLN A 163 -4.64 5.58 -22.90
C GLN A 163 -4.86 6.34 -21.59
N VAL A 164 -3.95 6.21 -20.62
CA VAL A 164 -4.07 6.82 -19.30
C VAL A 164 -3.28 8.13 -19.25
N LYS A 165 -3.98 9.26 -19.32
CA LYS A 165 -3.40 10.61 -19.41
C LYS A 165 -3.61 11.44 -18.15
N THR A 166 -4.74 11.28 -17.48
CA THR A 166 -5.07 12.01 -16.25
C THR A 166 -5.82 11.11 -15.27
N TYR A 167 -6.27 11.68 -14.16
CA TYR A 167 -7.18 11.01 -13.23
C TYR A 167 -8.52 10.60 -13.86
N ASP A 168 -9.00 11.29 -14.91
CA ASP A 168 -10.29 10.97 -15.54
C ASP A 168 -10.30 9.56 -16.16
N ASP A 169 -9.12 9.06 -16.52
CA ASP A 169 -8.91 7.72 -17.06
C ASP A 169 -8.82 6.65 -15.98
N MET A 170 -8.84 7.02 -14.69
CA MET A 170 -8.71 6.11 -13.55
C MET A 170 -10.03 5.99 -12.80
N LYS A 171 -10.32 4.80 -12.28
CA LYS A 171 -11.56 4.52 -11.54
C LYS A 171 -11.39 4.49 -10.03
N PHE A 172 -10.18 4.24 -9.55
CA PHE A 172 -9.90 4.07 -8.13
C PHE A 172 -8.42 4.26 -7.83
N ILE A 173 -8.13 4.79 -6.64
CA ILE A 173 -6.77 4.87 -6.09
C ILE A 173 -6.73 4.08 -4.79
N TYR A 174 -5.92 3.03 -4.74
CA TYR A 174 -5.60 2.31 -3.52
C TYR A 174 -4.27 2.85 -2.97
N CYS A 175 -4.30 3.45 -1.80
CA CYS A 175 -3.11 3.98 -1.14
C CYS A 175 -2.65 3.02 -0.03
N VAL A 176 -1.44 2.50 -0.13
CA VAL A 176 -0.80 1.82 1.00
C VAL A 176 0.21 2.78 1.62
N ALA A 177 0.02 3.14 2.89
CA ALA A 177 0.83 4.19 3.52
C ALA A 177 1.25 3.86 4.95
N ASP A 178 2.45 4.32 5.34
CA ASP A 178 2.92 4.33 6.74
C ASP A 178 2.99 5.75 7.34
N ASN A 179 2.47 6.74 6.60
CA ASN A 179 2.52 8.16 6.94
C ASN A 179 1.27 8.90 6.40
N ALA A 180 1.17 10.19 6.71
CA ALA A 180 0.01 11.03 6.40
C ALA A 180 -0.30 11.26 4.90
N THR A 181 0.45 10.67 3.95
CA THR A 181 0.15 10.78 2.50
C THR A 181 -1.29 10.37 2.16
N VAL A 182 -1.88 9.42 2.90
CA VAL A 182 -3.29 9.05 2.77
C VAL A 182 -4.24 10.26 2.96
N ASP A 183 -3.98 11.13 3.93
CA ASP A 183 -4.81 12.31 4.20
C ASP A 183 -4.76 13.28 3.02
N TYR A 184 -3.62 13.36 2.33
CA TYR A 184 -3.46 14.18 1.13
C TYR A 184 -4.16 13.56 -0.08
N TRP A 185 -4.10 12.24 -0.28
CA TRP A 185 -4.88 11.57 -1.31
C TRP A 185 -6.37 11.83 -1.15
N VAL A 186 -6.89 11.79 0.07
CA VAL A 186 -8.30 12.10 0.33
C VAL A 186 -8.60 13.59 0.15
N SER A 187 -7.86 14.48 0.82
CA SER A 187 -8.16 15.92 0.84
C SER A 187 -7.84 16.66 -0.47
N ILE A 188 -6.94 16.14 -1.29
CA ILE A 188 -6.63 16.70 -2.60
C ILE A 188 -7.37 15.91 -3.67
N VAL A 189 -7.09 14.61 -3.79
CA VAL A 189 -7.50 13.86 -4.97
C VAL A 189 -8.98 13.48 -4.93
N ASN A 190 -9.44 12.90 -3.83
CA ASN A 190 -10.87 12.63 -3.70
C ASN A 190 -11.70 13.92 -3.64
N ALA A 191 -11.34 14.86 -2.75
CA ALA A 191 -12.15 16.04 -2.51
C ALA A 191 -12.20 17.03 -3.70
N GLN A 192 -11.13 17.13 -4.50
CA GLN A 192 -11.05 18.12 -5.58
C GLN A 192 -11.22 17.52 -6.98
N TYR A 193 -10.81 16.27 -7.20
CA TYR A 193 -10.90 15.60 -8.49
C TYR A 193 -11.92 14.45 -8.53
N GLY A 194 -12.55 14.12 -7.39
CA GLY A 194 -13.67 13.17 -7.34
C GLY A 194 -13.28 11.70 -7.51
N ILE A 195 -11.99 11.36 -7.59
CA ILE A 195 -11.57 9.97 -7.71
C ILE A 195 -11.74 9.26 -6.37
N PRO A 196 -12.43 8.11 -6.32
CA PRO A 196 -12.52 7.32 -5.10
C PRO A 196 -11.14 6.87 -4.62
N VAL A 197 -10.89 7.03 -3.31
CA VAL A 197 -9.63 6.65 -2.65
C VAL A 197 -9.96 5.67 -1.54
N GLY A 198 -9.27 4.53 -1.52
CA GLY A 198 -9.25 3.60 -0.41
C GLY A 198 -7.83 3.37 0.08
N SER A 199 -7.65 2.92 1.32
CA SER A 199 -6.31 2.79 1.87
C SER A 199 -6.10 1.61 2.80
N GLY A 200 -4.86 1.10 2.80
CA GLY A 200 -4.30 0.25 3.85
C GLY A 200 -3.21 1.01 4.58
N VAL A 201 -3.34 1.15 5.89
CA VAL A 201 -2.38 1.93 6.71
C VAL A 201 -1.83 1.10 7.86
N THR A 202 -0.66 1.46 8.35
CA THR A 202 -0.06 0.81 9.54
C THR A 202 -0.93 1.00 10.78
N ALA A 203 -0.83 0.09 11.73
CA ALA A 203 -1.67 0.10 12.93
C ALA A 203 -1.53 1.39 13.75
N VAL A 204 -0.35 2.02 13.73
CA VAL A 204 -0.05 3.26 14.46
C VAL A 204 -0.79 4.47 13.88
N MET A 205 -1.19 4.39 12.61
CA MET A 205 -1.94 5.45 11.95
C MET A 205 -3.43 5.43 12.23
N ALA A 206 -3.97 4.29 12.67
CA ALA A 206 -5.39 3.98 12.90
C ALA A 206 -6.34 4.66 11.89
N PRO A 207 -6.94 3.92 10.92
CA PRO A 207 -7.92 4.50 10.01
C PRO A 207 -8.98 5.29 10.80
N LYS A 208 -9.18 6.56 10.43
CA LYS A 208 -10.16 7.47 11.07
C LYS A 208 -11.46 7.47 10.32
#